data_AF-A0A9C9ENY0-F1
#
_entry.id   AF-A0A9C9ENY0-F1
#
_cell.length_a   1.000
_cell.length_b   1.000
_cell.length_c   1.000
_cell.angle_alpha   90.00
_cell.angle_beta   90.00
_cell.angle_gamma   90.00
#
_symmetry.space_group_name_H-M   'P 1'
#
loop_
_entity.id
_entity.type
_entity.pdbx_description
1 polymer ?
#
loop_
_entity_poly.entity_id
_entity_poly.type
_entity_poly.pdbx_seq_one_letter_code
_entity_poly.pdbx_strand_id
1 'polypeptide(L)'
;MKKSFLLILISILIFFPSILLMADFPISTAANDQELPAVAWDGTNYLVVWEDGRIEIYDIFGQRINPSGGLVGGNFLINTTSGMLHASPALDWDGSHYLVAWQHKSSPGSDIYGNLDIGVTGIELLSFSASPTNTGILLTWFASLDGNGICWVIERGHKKDGDFHRITTIPIKGSAPHSERFKYEDNSVIPGVGYYYRLENLKQNSDL
;
A
#
# COMPACT_ATOMS: atom_id res chain seq x y z
N MET A 1 -68.01 1.82 21.58
CA MET A 1 -66.98 2.84 21.28
C MET A 1 -65.63 2.33 21.76
N LYS A 2 -64.75 1.85 20.87
CA LYS A 2 -63.38 1.46 21.22
C LYS A 2 -62.51 2.73 21.28
N LYS A 3 -61.99 3.07 22.47
CA LYS A 3 -60.98 4.13 22.62
C LYS A 3 -59.63 3.58 22.13
N SER A 4 -59.07 4.21 21.10
CA SER A 4 -57.72 3.92 20.62
C SER A 4 -56.73 4.71 21.48
N PHE A 5 -55.69 4.05 22.01
CA PHE A 5 -54.59 4.69 22.73
C PHE A 5 -53.39 4.83 21.79
N LEU A 6 -52.90 6.06 21.62
CA LEU A 6 -51.68 6.36 20.89
C LEU A 6 -50.50 6.21 21.85
N LEU A 7 -49.63 5.23 21.61
CA LEU A 7 -48.38 5.05 22.36
C LEU A 7 -47.29 5.90 21.67
N ILE A 8 -46.86 6.99 22.32
CA ILE A 8 -45.70 7.77 21.85
C ILE A 8 -44.46 7.19 22.57
N LEU A 9 -43.67 6.40 21.85
CA LEU A 9 -42.33 6.01 22.29
C LEU A 9 -41.41 7.24 22.16
N ILE A 10 -41.12 7.90 23.29
CA ILE A 10 -40.00 8.84 23.37
C ILE A 10 -38.75 7.96 23.51
N SER A 11 -38.12 7.65 22.39
CA SER A 11 -36.78 7.07 22.37
C SER A 11 -35.81 8.10 22.93
N ILE A 12 -35.46 7.99 24.21
CA ILE A 12 -34.30 8.67 24.76
C ILE A 12 -33.10 8.04 24.06
N LEU A 13 -32.61 8.69 23.00
CA LEU A 13 -31.27 8.50 22.50
C LEU A 13 -30.33 8.88 23.64
N ILE A 14 -29.94 7.89 24.44
CA ILE A 14 -28.75 8.00 25.27
C ILE A 14 -27.60 8.04 24.27
N PHE A 15 -27.27 9.24 23.81
CA PHE A 15 -26.01 9.54 23.20
C PHE A 15 -24.98 9.31 24.31
N PHE A 16 -24.41 8.12 24.38
CA PHE A 16 -23.06 8.02 24.90
C PHE A 16 -22.26 8.88 23.93
N PRO A 17 -21.76 10.09 24.28
CA PRO A 17 -20.61 10.55 23.54
C PRO A 17 -19.62 9.42 23.73
N SER A 18 -19.25 8.76 22.63
CA SER A 18 -18.09 7.90 22.65
C SER A 18 -16.99 8.79 23.20
N ILE A 19 -16.72 8.67 24.51
CA ILE A 19 -15.51 9.17 25.11
C ILE A 19 -14.48 8.38 24.36
N LEU A 20 -13.91 9.03 23.35
CA LEU A 20 -12.75 8.55 22.64
C LEU A 20 -11.69 8.49 23.74
N LEU A 21 -11.54 7.32 24.37
CA LEU A 21 -10.36 7.04 25.15
C LEU A 21 -9.23 7.10 24.14
N MET A 22 -8.59 8.28 24.08
CA MET A 22 -7.31 8.48 23.42
C MET A 22 -6.30 7.66 24.22
N ALA A 23 -6.28 6.35 23.95
CA ALA A 23 -5.19 5.50 24.37
C ALA A 23 -4.04 5.76 23.41
N ASP A 24 -2.86 6.01 23.96
CA ASP A 24 -1.63 5.97 23.19
C ASP A 24 -1.53 4.59 22.54
N PHE A 25 -1.13 4.55 21.27
CA PHE A 25 -0.92 3.31 20.54
C PHE A 25 0.54 3.25 20.04
N PRO A 26 1.19 2.08 20.12
CA PRO A 26 2.55 1.96 19.62
C PRO A 26 2.57 1.94 18.10
N ILE A 27 3.47 2.72 17.50
CA ILE A 27 3.76 2.69 16.05
C ILE A 27 4.77 1.59 15.73
N SER A 28 5.73 1.36 16.63
CA SER A 28 6.69 0.26 16.61
C SER A 28 6.86 -0.30 18.02
N THR A 29 7.03 -1.61 18.12
CA THR A 29 7.40 -2.33 19.35
C THR A 29 8.56 -3.30 19.07
N ALA A 30 9.43 -2.95 18.13
CA ALA A 30 10.59 -3.76 17.81
C ALA A 30 11.60 -3.78 18.95
N ALA A 31 12.51 -4.75 18.92
CA ALA A 31 13.60 -4.80 19.88
C ALA A 31 14.54 -3.60 19.71
N ASN A 32 15.25 -3.24 20.79
CA ASN A 32 16.18 -2.10 20.87
C ASN A 32 15.47 -0.75 20.68
N ASP A 33 16.27 0.31 20.47
CA ASP A 33 15.78 1.68 20.50
C ASP A 33 15.13 2.10 19.17
N GLN A 34 14.04 2.86 19.28
CA GLN A 34 13.39 3.57 18.18
C GLN A 34 13.37 5.06 18.52
N GLU A 35 14.15 5.85 17.79
CA GLU A 35 14.49 7.22 18.16
C GLU A 35 14.27 8.21 17.03
N LEU A 36 14.22 9.50 17.38
CA LEU A 36 14.22 10.62 16.43
C LEU A 36 13.17 10.49 15.31
N PRO A 37 11.87 10.37 15.65
CA PRO A 37 10.83 10.22 14.65
C PRO A 37 10.57 11.53 13.88
N ALA A 38 10.22 11.39 12.60
CA ALA A 38 9.67 12.45 11.75
C ALA A 38 8.35 12.00 11.11
N VAL A 39 7.46 12.95 10.82
CA VAL A 39 6.11 12.66 10.30
C VAL A 39 5.72 13.63 9.19
N ALA A 40 5.02 13.11 8.18
CA ALA A 40 4.34 13.89 7.16
C ALA A 40 2.96 13.30 6.83
N TRP A 41 2.13 14.11 6.18
CA TRP A 41 0.75 13.77 5.80
C TRP A 41 0.58 13.91 4.28
N ASP A 42 0.06 12.86 3.64
CA ASP A 42 -0.10 12.82 2.17
C ASP A 42 -1.49 13.26 1.66
N GLY A 43 -2.43 13.60 2.55
CA GLY A 43 -3.84 13.82 2.19
C GLY A 43 -4.75 12.64 2.51
N THR A 44 -4.20 11.45 2.79
CA THR A 44 -4.91 10.20 3.09
C THR A 44 -4.35 9.48 4.32
N ASN A 45 -3.04 9.38 4.45
CA ASN A 45 -2.34 8.73 5.57
C ASN A 45 -1.21 9.61 6.10
N TYR A 46 -0.80 9.33 7.34
CA TYR A 46 0.48 9.77 7.87
C TYR A 46 1.54 8.75 7.49
N LEU A 47 2.75 9.24 7.18
CA LEU A 47 3.96 8.44 7.24
C LEU A 47 4.78 8.92 8.43
N VAL A 48 5.12 7.99 9.31
CA VAL A 48 6.07 8.23 10.40
C VAL A 48 7.32 7.44 10.07
N VAL A 49 8.49 8.09 10.16
CA VAL A 49 9.81 7.48 10.01
C VAL A 49 10.63 7.70 11.26
N TRP A 50 11.58 6.83 11.58
CA TRP A 50 12.41 6.92 12.78
C TRP A 50 13.75 6.19 12.59
N GLU A 51 14.72 6.50 13.45
CA GLU A 51 15.94 5.72 13.61
C GLU A 51 15.64 4.44 14.39
N ASP A 52 16.07 3.30 13.86
CA ASP A 52 15.73 2.01 14.43
C ASP A 52 16.97 1.14 14.65
N GLY A 53 17.23 0.80 15.92
CA GLY A 53 18.36 -0.02 16.34
C GLY A 53 18.10 -1.53 16.26
N ARG A 54 17.03 -2.00 15.59
CA ARG A 54 16.69 -3.43 15.55
C ARG A 54 17.67 -4.29 14.74
N ILE A 55 18.48 -3.71 13.83
CA ILE A 55 19.38 -4.44 12.92
C ILE A 55 20.85 -4.00 13.09
N GLU A 56 21.47 -4.42 14.20
CA GLU A 56 22.89 -4.17 14.53
C GLU A 56 23.28 -2.68 14.74
N ILE A 57 23.03 -1.82 13.76
CA ILE A 57 23.25 -0.38 13.75
C ILE A 57 21.93 0.35 13.41
N TYR A 58 21.84 1.65 13.67
CA TYR A 58 20.63 2.40 13.33
C TYR A 58 20.39 2.44 11.82
N ASP A 59 19.20 2.01 11.43
CA ASP A 59 18.61 2.14 10.10
C ASP A 59 17.41 3.08 10.14
N ILE A 60 16.89 3.50 8.98
CA ILE A 60 15.65 4.29 8.92
C ILE A 60 14.48 3.36 8.63
N PHE A 61 13.53 3.30 9.55
CA PHE A 61 12.26 2.59 9.36
C PHE A 61 11.09 3.56 9.22
N GLY A 62 10.00 3.06 8.64
CA GLY A 62 8.76 3.81 8.52
C GLY A 62 7.51 2.96 8.76
N GLN A 63 6.40 3.65 9.05
CA GLN A 63 5.07 3.08 9.23
C GLN A 63 4.04 4.07 8.70
N ARG A 64 3.09 3.54 7.91
CA ARG A 64 1.90 4.31 7.52
C ARG A 64 0.82 4.20 8.57
N ILE A 65 0.13 5.30 8.83
CA ILE A 65 -0.94 5.37 9.82
C ILE A 65 -2.13 6.08 9.19
N ASN A 66 -3.31 5.48 9.30
CA ASN A 66 -4.54 6.10 8.80
C ASN A 66 -5.03 7.21 9.76
N PRO A 67 -6.01 8.04 9.37
CA PRO A 67 -6.51 9.15 10.20
C PRO A 67 -7.12 8.73 11.54
N SER A 68 -7.51 7.46 11.69
CA SER A 68 -8.04 6.91 12.93
C SER A 68 -6.96 6.36 13.86
N GLY A 69 -5.67 6.49 13.52
CA GLY A 69 -4.55 5.93 14.29
C GLY A 69 -4.27 4.46 14.00
N GLY A 70 -4.94 3.85 13.03
CA GLY A 70 -4.70 2.47 12.63
C GLY A 70 -3.43 2.34 11.81
N LEU A 71 -2.58 1.37 12.16
CA LEU A 71 -1.38 1.04 11.38
C LEU A 71 -1.79 0.42 10.04
N VAL A 72 -1.27 0.98 8.95
CA VAL A 72 -1.53 0.51 7.58
C VAL A 72 -0.33 -0.31 7.11
N GLY A 73 -0.45 -1.65 7.18
CA GLY A 73 0.69 -2.56 6.95
C GLY A 73 1.63 -2.64 8.16
N GLY A 74 2.82 -3.20 7.96
CA GLY A 74 3.86 -3.30 9.00
C GLY A 74 4.96 -2.25 8.84
N ASN A 75 5.87 -2.16 9.82
CA ASN A 75 7.03 -1.30 9.71
C ASN A 75 7.92 -1.77 8.55
N PHE A 76 8.52 -0.85 7.81
CA PHE A 76 9.35 -1.16 6.64
C PHE A 76 10.64 -0.32 6.62
N LEU A 77 11.70 -0.89 6.06
CA LEU A 77 13.00 -0.23 5.90
C LEU A 77 12.92 0.83 4.79
N ILE A 78 13.47 2.01 5.05
CA ILE A 78 13.51 3.14 4.10
C ILE A 78 14.83 3.20 3.34
N ASN A 79 15.95 2.98 4.02
CA ASN A 79 17.27 2.94 3.39
C ASN A 79 17.47 1.64 2.61
N THR A 80 18.30 1.70 1.56
CA THR A 80 18.62 0.55 0.70
C THR A 80 20.01 -0.03 0.94
N THR A 81 20.86 0.71 1.65
CA THR A 81 22.22 0.33 2.04
C THR A 81 22.21 -0.25 3.45
N SER A 82 23.05 -1.25 3.71
CA SER A 82 23.20 -1.88 5.04
C SER A 82 24.62 -1.69 5.60
N GLY A 83 24.79 -1.95 6.90
CA GLY A 83 26.10 -1.97 7.57
C GLY A 83 26.72 -0.60 7.85
N MET A 84 25.93 0.47 7.79
CA MET A 84 26.32 1.84 8.15
C MET A 84 25.22 2.50 8.97
N LEU A 85 25.58 3.51 9.76
CA LEU A 85 24.62 4.21 10.61
C LEU A 85 23.83 5.21 9.77
N HIS A 86 22.51 5.07 9.79
CA HIS A 86 21.56 6.01 9.22
C HIS A 86 20.78 6.70 10.33
N ALA A 87 20.83 8.03 10.36
CA ALA A 87 20.29 8.81 11.47
C ALA A 87 19.64 10.11 11.03
N SER A 88 18.90 10.70 11.94
CA SER A 88 18.28 12.01 11.92
C SER A 88 17.39 12.17 10.69
N PRO A 89 16.33 11.33 10.56
CA PRO A 89 15.47 11.40 9.41
C PRO A 89 14.71 12.73 9.39
N ALA A 90 14.59 13.30 8.20
CA ALA A 90 13.68 14.38 7.86
C ALA A 90 12.72 13.88 6.79
N LEU A 91 11.47 14.32 6.85
CA LEU A 91 10.41 13.82 5.98
C LEU A 91 9.49 14.97 5.56
N ASP A 92 9.15 15.03 4.27
CA ASP A 92 8.13 15.93 3.72
C ASP A 92 7.35 15.27 2.59
N TRP A 93 6.21 15.86 2.23
CA TRP A 93 5.31 15.43 1.15
C TRP A 93 5.15 16.55 0.11
N ASP A 94 5.42 16.26 -1.16
CA ASP A 94 5.35 17.26 -2.24
C ASP A 94 3.98 17.36 -2.93
N GLY A 95 3.00 16.56 -2.49
CA GLY A 95 1.71 16.39 -3.18
C GLY A 95 1.60 15.10 -3.99
N SER A 96 2.71 14.38 -4.21
CA SER A 96 2.75 13.12 -4.97
C SER A 96 3.71 12.08 -4.39
N HIS A 97 4.79 12.50 -3.73
CA HIS A 97 5.79 11.62 -3.13
C HIS A 97 6.23 12.13 -1.76
N TYR A 98 6.55 11.18 -0.89
CA TYR A 98 7.33 11.47 0.30
C TYR A 98 8.80 11.55 -0.09
N LEU A 99 9.48 12.58 0.39
CA LEU A 99 10.94 12.64 0.42
C LEU A 99 11.38 12.39 1.86
N VAL A 100 12.11 11.29 2.07
CA VAL A 100 12.82 11.04 3.33
C VAL A 100 14.29 11.32 3.10
N ALA A 101 14.90 12.16 3.92
CA ALA A 101 16.34 12.41 3.95
C ALA A 101 16.92 11.98 5.30
N TRP A 102 18.15 11.48 5.32
CA TRP A 102 18.83 11.05 6.54
C TRP A 102 20.35 11.26 6.42
N GLN A 103 21.00 11.34 7.57
CA GLN A 103 22.45 11.28 7.69
C GLN A 103 22.92 9.86 7.44
N HIS A 104 23.86 9.69 6.52
CA HIS A 104 24.56 8.45 6.26
C HIS A 104 25.99 8.58 6.79
N LYS A 105 26.27 7.99 7.96
CA LYS A 105 27.59 8.08 8.59
C LYS A 105 28.49 7.00 8.04
N SER A 106 29.49 7.42 7.28
CA SER A 106 30.58 6.56 6.78
C SER A 106 31.93 7.03 7.34
N SER A 107 33.00 6.25 7.15
CA SER A 107 34.37 6.71 7.44
C SER A 107 34.99 7.19 6.12
N PRO A 108 35.49 8.44 6.00
CA PRO A 108 35.86 9.37 7.08
C PRO A 108 34.82 10.44 7.45
N GLY A 109 33.60 10.41 6.91
CA GLY A 109 32.62 11.49 7.10
C GLY A 109 31.17 11.07 6.89
N SER A 110 30.26 11.96 7.31
CA SER A 110 28.82 11.78 7.14
C SER A 110 28.31 12.54 5.93
N ASP A 111 27.47 11.88 5.14
CA ASP A 111 26.78 12.45 3.98
C ASP A 111 25.28 12.54 4.23
N ILE A 112 24.55 13.23 3.35
CA ILE A 112 23.08 13.26 3.37
C ILE A 112 22.55 12.43 2.23
N TYR A 113 21.74 11.44 2.58
CA TYR A 113 21.08 10.53 1.65
C TYR A 113 19.58 10.81 1.69
N GLY A 114 18.88 10.36 0.65
CA GLY A 114 17.43 10.40 0.66
C GLY A 114 16.83 9.31 -0.21
N ASN A 115 15.59 8.97 0.10
CA ASN A 115 14.75 8.11 -0.71
C ASN A 115 13.51 8.92 -1.09
N LEU A 116 13.35 9.08 -2.41
CA LEU A 116 12.08 9.44 -3.00
C LEU A 116 11.40 8.12 -3.30
N ASP A 117 10.11 8.01 -3.00
CA ASP A 117 9.28 6.84 -3.32
C ASP A 117 8.98 5.89 -2.15
N ILE A 118 8.43 6.47 -1.08
CA ILE A 118 7.49 5.74 -0.22
C ILE A 118 6.09 6.06 -0.77
N GLY A 119 5.78 5.62 -1.99
CA GLY A 119 4.52 5.88 -2.68
C GLY A 119 3.29 5.53 -1.86
N VAL A 120 2.51 6.54 -1.49
CA VAL A 120 1.15 6.42 -0.97
C VAL A 120 0.22 6.80 -2.10
N THR A 121 -0.84 6.03 -2.22
CA THR A 121 -2.03 6.23 -3.06
C THR A 121 -2.05 5.53 -4.42
N GLY A 122 -1.71 4.24 -4.45
CA GLY A 122 -2.28 3.37 -5.48
C GLY A 122 -1.76 1.95 -5.50
N ILE A 123 -2.50 1.08 -6.18
CA ILE A 123 -1.91 -0.15 -6.69
C ILE A 123 -0.89 0.25 -7.76
N GLU A 124 0.37 -0.05 -7.54
CA GLU A 124 1.44 0.23 -8.48
C GLU A 124 1.83 -1.06 -9.22
N LEU A 125 1.86 -1.00 -10.55
CA LEU A 125 2.30 -2.11 -11.38
C LEU A 125 3.81 -2.02 -11.61
N LEU A 126 4.57 -2.85 -10.90
CA LEU A 126 6.05 -2.88 -10.94
C LEU A 126 6.57 -3.66 -12.14
N SER A 127 5.82 -4.67 -12.59
CA SER A 127 6.10 -5.39 -13.83
C SER A 127 4.87 -6.07 -14.39
N PHE A 128 4.82 -6.23 -15.71
CA PHE A 128 3.87 -7.10 -16.39
C PHE A 128 4.55 -7.72 -17.60
N SER A 129 4.46 -9.05 -17.72
CA SER A 129 5.07 -9.80 -18.80
C SER A 129 4.16 -10.91 -19.29
N ALA A 130 4.32 -11.26 -20.56
CA ALA A 130 3.66 -12.37 -21.21
C ALA A 130 4.71 -13.26 -21.85
N SER A 131 4.68 -14.55 -21.56
CA SER A 131 5.62 -15.54 -22.12
C SER A 131 4.86 -16.76 -22.64
N PRO A 132 5.21 -17.29 -23.84
CA PRO A 132 4.58 -18.50 -24.36
C PRO A 132 4.90 -19.71 -23.49
N THR A 133 3.94 -20.63 -23.35
CA THR A 133 4.09 -21.95 -22.71
C THR A 133 3.69 -23.05 -23.69
N ASN A 134 3.79 -24.32 -23.27
CA ASN A 134 3.33 -25.45 -24.08
C ASN A 134 1.80 -25.48 -24.26
N THR A 135 1.06 -24.81 -23.38
CA THR A 135 -0.39 -24.88 -23.27
C THR A 135 -1.07 -23.54 -23.56
N GLY A 136 -0.32 -22.44 -23.59
CA GLY A 136 -0.85 -21.12 -23.89
C GLY A 136 0.14 -19.98 -23.70
N ILE A 137 -0.31 -18.90 -23.04
CA ILE A 137 0.52 -17.75 -22.68
C ILE A 137 0.43 -17.54 -21.16
N LEU A 138 1.58 -17.57 -20.49
CA LEU A 138 1.70 -17.23 -19.08
C LEU A 138 1.89 -15.72 -18.92
N LEU A 139 0.97 -15.11 -18.21
CA LEU A 139 1.05 -13.73 -17.74
C LEU A 139 1.57 -13.72 -16.32
N THR A 140 2.58 -12.89 -16.05
CA THR A 140 3.07 -12.64 -14.69
C THR A 140 3.16 -11.14 -14.45
N TRP A 141 2.78 -10.71 -13.25
CA TRP A 141 2.98 -9.33 -12.81
C TRP A 141 3.39 -9.26 -11.35
N PHE A 142 4.09 -8.18 -11.04
CA PHE A 142 4.42 -7.81 -9.67
C PHE A 142 3.83 -6.44 -9.40
N ALA A 143 3.15 -6.30 -8.26
CA ALA A 143 2.49 -5.06 -7.91
C ALA A 143 2.63 -4.75 -6.42
N SER A 144 2.71 -3.45 -6.11
CA SER A 144 2.50 -2.91 -4.77
C SER A 144 1.00 -2.65 -4.58
N LEU A 145 0.42 -3.10 -3.48
CA LEU A 145 -1.00 -2.99 -3.17
C LEU A 145 -1.20 -2.01 -2.01
N ASP A 146 -2.26 -1.22 -2.10
CA ASP A 146 -2.68 -0.26 -1.07
C ASP A 146 -3.68 -0.85 -0.06
N GLY A 147 -4.02 -2.15 -0.19
CA GLY A 147 -5.05 -2.83 0.60
C GLY A 147 -6.49 -2.58 0.13
N ASN A 148 -6.70 -1.70 -0.87
CA ASN A 148 -8.03 -1.33 -1.40
C ASN A 148 -8.34 -2.01 -2.75
N GLY A 149 -7.42 -2.79 -3.30
CA GLY A 149 -7.61 -3.55 -4.53
C GLY A 149 -8.63 -4.67 -4.39
N ILE A 150 -9.61 -4.73 -5.29
CA ILE A 150 -10.61 -5.81 -5.34
C ILE A 150 -10.10 -6.97 -6.20
N CYS A 151 -9.73 -6.67 -7.44
CA CYS A 151 -9.29 -7.68 -8.40
C CYS A 151 -8.48 -7.06 -9.53
N TRP A 152 -7.67 -7.91 -10.16
CA TRP A 152 -7.06 -7.67 -11.45
C TRP A 152 -8.01 -8.06 -12.58
N VAL A 153 -8.14 -7.20 -13.58
CA VAL A 153 -8.84 -7.46 -14.84
C VAL A 153 -7.81 -7.68 -15.91
N ILE A 154 -7.85 -8.83 -16.57
CA ILE A 154 -6.98 -9.15 -17.69
C ILE A 154 -7.82 -9.08 -18.97
N GLU A 155 -7.35 -8.29 -19.92
CA GLU A 155 -7.96 -8.15 -21.24
C GLU A 155 -7.00 -8.61 -22.34
N ARG A 156 -7.56 -9.08 -23.45
CA ARG A 156 -6.81 -9.56 -24.60
C ARG A 156 -7.34 -8.96 -25.90
N GLY A 157 -6.42 -8.62 -26.80
CA GLY A 157 -6.69 -8.11 -28.13
C GLY A 157 -5.76 -8.71 -29.18
N HIS A 158 -6.10 -8.53 -30.47
CA HIS A 158 -5.27 -8.99 -31.60
C HIS A 158 -4.32 -7.90 -32.13
N LYS A 159 -4.46 -6.66 -31.66
CA LYS A 159 -3.66 -5.50 -32.05
C LYS A 159 -3.38 -4.66 -30.82
N LYS A 160 -2.21 -4.00 -30.79
CA LYS A 160 -1.77 -3.16 -29.68
C LYS A 160 -2.78 -2.07 -29.31
N ASP A 161 -3.31 -1.41 -30.33
CA ASP A 161 -4.25 -0.28 -30.20
C ASP A 161 -5.66 -0.65 -30.70
N GLY A 162 -5.99 -1.95 -30.68
CA GLY A 162 -7.28 -2.46 -31.14
C GLY A 162 -8.27 -2.69 -29.99
N ASP A 163 -9.37 -3.39 -30.30
CA ASP A 163 -10.35 -3.77 -29.29
C ASP A 163 -9.79 -4.86 -28.37
N PHE A 164 -9.92 -4.63 -27.08
CA PHE A 164 -9.63 -5.60 -26.02
C PHE A 164 -10.94 -6.09 -25.42
N HIS A 165 -10.98 -7.38 -25.09
CA HIS A 165 -12.06 -7.95 -24.29
C HIS A 165 -11.50 -8.59 -23.04
N ARG A 166 -12.25 -8.49 -21.95
CA ARG A 166 -11.93 -9.15 -20.69
C ARG A 166 -11.91 -10.67 -20.88
N ILE A 167 -10.83 -11.31 -20.45
CA ILE A 167 -10.69 -12.77 -20.46
C ILE A 167 -10.83 -13.37 -19.06
N THR A 168 -10.44 -12.63 -18.01
CA THR A 168 -10.60 -13.09 -16.62
C THR A 168 -10.55 -11.93 -15.62
N THR A 169 -10.95 -12.24 -14.39
CA THR A 169 -10.75 -11.39 -13.20
C THR A 169 -10.12 -12.21 -12.10
N ILE A 170 -9.07 -11.69 -11.46
CA ILE A 170 -8.33 -12.38 -10.40
C ILE A 170 -8.47 -11.58 -9.11
N PRO A 171 -9.19 -12.11 -8.09
CA PRO A 171 -9.34 -11.42 -6.82
C PRO A 171 -7.99 -11.15 -6.16
N ILE A 172 -7.83 -9.95 -5.62
CA ILE A 172 -6.73 -9.61 -4.73
C ILE A 172 -7.13 -10.07 -3.33
N LYS A 173 -6.28 -10.87 -2.69
CA LYS A 173 -6.54 -11.39 -1.34
C LYS A 173 -5.72 -10.59 -0.33
N GLY A 174 -6.36 -10.18 0.75
CA GLY A 174 -5.72 -9.38 1.80
C GLY A 174 -6.07 -7.91 1.69
N SER A 175 -6.30 -7.30 2.84
CA SER A 175 -6.73 -5.89 2.98
C SER A 175 -5.62 -4.98 3.52
N ALA A 176 -4.42 -5.53 3.74
CA ALA A 176 -3.26 -4.77 4.18
C ALA A 176 -2.38 -4.42 2.98
N PRO A 177 -1.73 -3.25 2.96
CA PRO A 177 -0.73 -2.94 1.95
C PRO A 177 0.41 -3.95 1.98
N HIS A 178 0.78 -4.45 0.81
CA HIS A 178 1.90 -5.36 0.60
C HIS A 178 2.22 -5.44 -0.90
N SER A 179 3.40 -5.96 -1.24
CA SER A 179 3.71 -6.32 -2.62
C SER A 179 3.44 -7.80 -2.87
N GLU A 180 2.80 -8.15 -3.98
CA GLU A 180 2.50 -9.54 -4.33
C GLU A 180 2.81 -9.84 -5.80
N ARG A 181 3.29 -11.06 -6.07
CA ARG A 181 3.46 -11.59 -7.43
C ARG A 181 2.25 -12.42 -7.81
N PHE A 182 1.70 -12.11 -8.96
CA PHE A 182 0.54 -12.79 -9.51
C PHE A 182 0.87 -13.48 -10.82
N LYS A 183 0.04 -14.47 -11.16
CA LYS A 183 0.14 -15.18 -12.43
C LYS A 183 -1.22 -15.61 -12.96
N TYR A 184 -1.32 -15.69 -14.27
CA TYR A 184 -2.47 -16.24 -14.98
C TYR A 184 -2.01 -16.93 -16.26
N GLU A 185 -2.58 -18.08 -16.59
CA GLU A 185 -2.28 -18.78 -17.85
C GLU A 185 -3.49 -18.75 -18.77
N ASP A 186 -3.33 -18.09 -19.93
CA ASP A 186 -4.33 -18.06 -20.99
C ASP A 186 -4.12 -19.26 -21.92
N ASN A 187 -4.83 -20.35 -21.62
CA ASN A 187 -4.84 -21.57 -22.43
C ASN A 187 -5.86 -21.52 -23.60
N SER A 188 -6.52 -20.38 -23.81
CA SER A 188 -7.52 -20.21 -24.87
C SER A 188 -6.93 -19.63 -26.17
N VAL A 189 -5.61 -19.47 -26.22
CA VAL A 189 -4.90 -18.93 -27.38
C VAL A 189 -4.79 -19.94 -28.52
N ILE A 190 -4.76 -19.42 -29.74
CA ILE A 190 -4.56 -20.23 -30.95
C ILE A 190 -3.06 -20.22 -31.33
N PRO A 191 -2.42 -21.39 -31.52
CA PRO A 191 -1.03 -21.47 -31.95
C PRO A 191 -0.76 -20.67 -33.23
N GLY A 192 0.34 -19.93 -33.26
CA GLY A 192 0.75 -19.10 -34.40
C GLY A 192 0.03 -17.74 -34.50
N VAL A 193 -0.90 -17.42 -33.61
CA VAL A 193 -1.58 -16.12 -33.55
C VAL A 193 -0.92 -15.23 -32.49
N GLY A 194 -0.63 -13.98 -32.85
CA GLY A 194 -0.15 -12.97 -31.92
C GLY A 194 -1.29 -12.34 -31.11
N TYR A 195 -1.03 -12.10 -29.82
CA TYR A 195 -1.97 -11.46 -28.89
C TYR A 195 -1.29 -10.31 -28.15
N TYR A 196 -2.09 -9.33 -27.78
CA TYR A 196 -1.73 -8.24 -26.89
C TYR A 196 -2.57 -8.37 -25.62
N TYR A 197 -1.98 -8.02 -24.48
CA TYR A 197 -2.64 -8.10 -23.18
C TYR A 197 -2.62 -6.74 -22.48
N ARG A 198 -3.69 -6.45 -21.76
CA ARG A 198 -3.80 -5.30 -20.87
C ARG A 198 -4.16 -5.80 -19.47
N LEU A 199 -3.61 -5.13 -18.47
CA LEU A 199 -3.89 -5.37 -17.06
C LEU A 199 -4.47 -4.09 -16.46
N GLU A 200 -5.58 -4.23 -15.75
CA GLU A 200 -6.24 -3.16 -15.01
C GLU A 200 -6.56 -3.64 -13.59
N ASN A 201 -6.65 -2.72 -12.64
CA ASN A 201 -7.09 -3.03 -11.28
C ASN A 201 -8.41 -2.33 -10.95
N LEU A 202 -9.27 -3.00 -10.19
CA LEU A 202 -10.47 -2.40 -9.60
C LEU A 202 -10.26 -2.13 -8.11
N LYS A 203 -10.84 -1.04 -7.58
CA LYS A 203 -10.68 -0.62 -6.18
C LYS A 203 -12.03 -0.56 -5.45
N GLN A 204 -12.03 -0.75 -4.13
CA GLN A 204 -13.24 -0.86 -3.30
C GLN A 204 -14.18 0.36 -3.36
N ASN A 205 -13.69 1.53 -3.78
CA ASN A 205 -14.46 2.78 -3.91
C ASN A 205 -14.49 3.36 -5.32
N SER A 206 -14.25 2.56 -6.37
CA SER A 206 -14.57 3.00 -7.73
C SER A 206 -16.08 2.87 -7.95
N ASP A 207 -16.85 3.84 -7.44
CA ASP A 207 -18.16 4.30 -7.94
C ASP A 207 -18.72 5.43 -7.04
N LEU A 208 -18.40 6.68 -7.40
CA LEU A 208 -19.34 7.79 -7.69
C LEU A 208 -18.57 8.99 -8.28
#